data_AF-A0A077MCM7-F1
#
_entry.id   AF-A0A077MCM7-F1
#
_cell.length_a   1.000
_cell.length_b   1.000
_cell.length_c   1.000
_cell.angle_alpha   90.00
_cell.angle_beta   90.00
_cell.angle_gamma   90.00
#
_symmetry.space_group_name_H-M   'P 1'
#
loop_
_entity.id
_entity.type
_entity.pdbx_description
1 polymer ?
#
loop_
_entity_poly.entity_id
_entity_poly.type
_entity_poly.pdbx_seq_one_letter_code
_entity_poly.pdbx_strand_id
1 'polypeptide(L)'
;MGPVQTRDHWWFLMMIRRRASLLLAAILALGSAATALAPSAFAEGEPNDTLATANTIAVNNIGDTGATINPSNDTDWFKFTVSPGNYTIQAYDVASSLSSGISTTLYSSSGQWIASDTDGSNNVASQISTSISIAGTYYIRVEGESSSQIGTYKLRVLPEAGHGLTWDAESEPDGARALAPEVALGVANAKSRSFAVTSATLVDSDDVDYIRFTAPRAGVYTVQAFDVATTAAPASIDVYDASGNFLENEDAGSANVNRQASVAISIPGTYFARLTPDYSGHAGTYQVRVLPQYDQGLTWSSDREPNGSTYLSAPAEVGVSLSSSLAVPASGIASSSDYDYYHLRLSGGSTYAVTVTSSTNMDVRIYDSARQYVTDTHCWDGQCDLSFDVSLSQDYFVKVSPYSSNDSGTYTMCVRVAGQSCRTNSTVTRWYGADRFSASAAISAASYSPGVTTAYIASGRVFPDALSGAPVAGMNRGPVLLVDTNAIPSSIATELTRLRPSRIVVMGGPSTVSDSVLTALRGYASSVTRWYGADRFSASAAISAASYSPGVTTAYIASGRVFPDALSGAPVAGMNRGPVLLVDTNAIPSSIATELTRLRPSRIVVMGGPSTVSDSVLNALTQYTR
;
A
#
# COMPACT_ATOMS: atom_id res chain seq x y z
N MET A 1 -41.26 -52.65 54.50
CA MET A 1 -40.15 -52.20 53.64
C MET A 1 -40.52 -52.53 52.20
N GLY A 2 -40.74 -51.49 51.41
CA GLY A 2 -41.32 -51.50 50.06
C GLY A 2 -41.47 -50.05 49.58
N PRO A 3 -41.65 -49.79 48.28
CA PRO A 3 -40.66 -49.10 47.45
C PRO A 3 -41.08 -47.69 46.96
N VAL A 4 -40.11 -46.86 46.56
CA VAL A 4 -40.25 -45.66 45.68
C VAL A 4 -38.92 -45.51 44.90
N GLN A 5 -38.82 -45.89 43.62
CA GLN A 5 -39.12 -45.16 42.37
C GLN A 5 -38.09 -44.07 41.99
N THR A 6 -37.25 -44.34 40.99
CA THR A 6 -36.68 -43.32 40.09
C THR A 6 -36.46 -43.89 38.68
N ARG A 7 -37.09 -43.23 37.71
CA ARG A 7 -36.90 -43.37 36.26
C ARG A 7 -35.70 -42.51 35.80
N ASP A 8 -35.17 -42.84 34.63
CA ASP A 8 -34.28 -42.07 33.75
C ASP A 8 -32.76 -42.32 33.83
N HIS A 9 -32.36 -43.49 33.32
CA HIS A 9 -31.00 -43.77 32.82
C HIS A 9 -31.06 -44.24 31.35
N TRP A 10 -31.25 -43.31 30.40
CA TRP A 10 -31.19 -43.60 28.95
C TRP A 10 -30.44 -42.54 28.13
N TRP A 11 -29.61 -41.69 28.76
CA TRP A 11 -28.84 -40.64 28.07
C TRP A 11 -27.31 -40.74 28.21
N PHE A 12 -26.76 -41.78 28.84
CA PHE A 12 -25.32 -41.89 29.11
C PHE A 12 -24.57 -43.05 28.41
N LEU A 13 -25.23 -43.82 27.54
CA LEU A 13 -24.62 -44.96 26.84
C LEU A 13 -24.49 -44.81 25.32
N MET A 14 -24.75 -43.62 24.76
CA MET A 14 -24.70 -43.36 23.31
C MET A 14 -23.60 -42.39 22.86
N MET A 15 -22.67 -41.95 23.73
CA MET A 15 -21.56 -41.06 23.38
C MET A 15 -20.15 -41.65 23.54
N ILE A 16 -20.01 -42.98 23.64
CA ILE A 16 -18.69 -43.66 23.62
C ILE A 16 -18.72 -44.80 22.58
N ARG A 17 -18.97 -44.45 21.31
CA ARG A 17 -18.71 -45.32 20.13
C ARG A 17 -18.45 -44.47 18.87
N ARG A 18 -17.37 -43.68 18.87
CA ARG A 18 -16.67 -43.23 17.64
C ARG A 18 -15.24 -42.84 18.00
N ARG A 19 -14.32 -43.82 18.00
CA ARG A 19 -12.86 -43.72 17.80
C ARG A 19 -12.21 -45.04 18.25
N ALA A 20 -12.16 -46.03 17.36
CA ALA A 20 -11.21 -47.15 17.35
C ALA A 20 -11.70 -48.21 16.34
N SER A 21 -11.41 -48.01 15.05
CA SER A 21 -11.43 -49.05 14.02
C SER A 21 -10.79 -48.48 12.76
N LEU A 22 -9.64 -49.04 12.38
CA LEU A 22 -8.92 -49.01 11.09
C LEU A 22 -7.41 -48.81 11.29
N LEU A 23 -6.82 -49.78 11.99
CA LEU A 23 -5.48 -50.25 11.74
C LEU A 23 -5.61 -51.78 11.58
N LEU A 24 -4.87 -52.36 10.64
CA LEU A 24 -4.66 -53.80 10.38
C LEU A 24 -5.57 -54.53 9.36
N ALA A 25 -5.27 -54.35 8.06
CA ALA A 25 -5.24 -55.34 6.97
C ALA A 25 -4.84 -54.58 5.68
N ALA A 26 -3.85 -54.91 4.87
CA ALA A 26 -3.11 -56.13 4.66
C ALA A 26 -1.71 -55.83 4.08
N ILE A 27 -0.72 -56.62 4.49
CA ILE A 27 0.57 -56.80 3.80
C ILE A 27 0.51 -58.21 3.19
N LEU A 28 0.66 -58.31 1.87
CA LEU A 28 1.47 -59.29 1.10
C LEU A 28 0.93 -59.43 -0.35
N ALA A 29 1.68 -58.89 -1.32
CA ALA A 29 2.23 -59.64 -2.48
C ALA A 29 2.88 -58.67 -3.49
N LEU A 30 4.17 -58.90 -3.76
CA LEU A 30 5.04 -58.19 -4.70
C LEU A 30 4.72 -58.53 -6.16
N GLY A 31 4.93 -57.57 -7.07
CA GLY A 31 4.89 -57.79 -8.53
C GLY A 31 5.12 -56.55 -9.38
N SER A 32 6.38 -56.13 -9.50
CA SER A 32 7.05 -55.49 -10.66
C SER A 32 6.27 -54.57 -11.62
N ALA A 33 6.49 -53.26 -11.52
CA ALA A 33 6.73 -52.40 -12.68
C ALA A 33 7.43 -51.10 -12.23
N ALA A 34 8.69 -50.94 -12.63
CA ALA A 34 9.36 -49.65 -12.59
C ALA A 34 8.57 -48.68 -13.48
N THR A 35 8.06 -47.61 -12.89
CA THR A 35 7.67 -46.40 -13.63
C THR A 35 8.45 -45.24 -13.03
N ALA A 36 9.07 -44.48 -13.92
CA ALA A 36 10.02 -43.44 -13.61
C ALA A 36 9.48 -42.44 -12.59
N LEU A 37 10.35 -41.98 -11.68
CA LEU A 37 10.14 -40.77 -10.91
C LEU A 37 9.84 -39.63 -11.91
N ALA A 38 8.61 -39.11 -11.88
CA ALA A 38 8.33 -37.84 -12.52
C ALA A 38 9.22 -36.77 -11.84
N PRO A 39 9.93 -35.93 -12.62
CA PRO A 39 10.71 -34.85 -12.03
C PRO A 39 9.78 -33.92 -11.26
N SER A 40 10.25 -33.51 -10.09
CA SER A 40 9.65 -32.49 -9.22
C SER A 40 9.23 -31.27 -10.02
N ALA A 41 7.92 -30.98 -10.04
CA ALA A 41 7.40 -29.71 -10.54
C ALA A 41 8.04 -28.56 -9.75
N PHE A 42 8.71 -27.66 -10.47
CA PHE A 42 9.16 -26.38 -9.92
C PHE A 42 7.92 -25.56 -9.57
N ALA A 43 7.83 -25.07 -8.34
CA ALA A 43 6.75 -24.19 -7.90
C ALA A 43 6.94 -22.79 -8.50
N GLU A 44 6.02 -22.36 -9.35
CA GLU A 44 5.89 -20.99 -9.83
C GLU A 44 5.32 -20.08 -8.73
N GLY A 45 5.67 -18.80 -8.75
CA GLY A 45 5.40 -17.84 -7.67
C GLY A 45 4.03 -17.15 -7.72
N GLU A 46 3.13 -17.56 -8.61
CA GLU A 46 1.84 -16.92 -8.84
C GLU A 46 0.70 -17.85 -8.36
N PRO A 47 -0.35 -17.34 -7.68
CA PRO A 47 -1.37 -18.20 -7.09
C PRO A 47 -2.42 -18.71 -8.11
N ASN A 48 -2.35 -18.41 -9.41
CA ASN A 48 -3.44 -18.52 -10.39
C ASN A 48 -3.58 -19.85 -11.15
N ASP A 49 -2.92 -20.92 -10.70
CA ASP A 49 -2.92 -22.23 -11.37
C ASP A 49 -4.28 -22.96 -11.40
N THR A 50 -5.29 -22.43 -10.70
CA THR A 50 -6.61 -23.06 -10.58
C THR A 50 -7.75 -22.06 -10.68
N LEU A 51 -8.92 -22.53 -11.11
CA LEU A 51 -10.17 -21.74 -11.11
C LEU A 51 -10.48 -21.11 -9.74
N ALA A 52 -10.15 -21.79 -8.64
CA ALA A 52 -10.41 -21.31 -7.27
C ALA A 52 -9.51 -20.13 -6.88
N THR A 53 -8.35 -20.03 -7.50
CA THR A 53 -7.32 -19.04 -7.21
C THR A 53 -7.16 -18.02 -8.33
N ALA A 54 -8.13 -17.96 -9.25
CA ALA A 54 -8.12 -17.09 -10.41
C ALA A 54 -7.93 -15.60 -10.06
N ASN A 55 -6.98 -14.96 -10.75
CA ASN A 55 -6.66 -13.54 -10.62
C ASN A 55 -7.79 -12.67 -11.15
N THR A 56 -8.06 -11.52 -10.50
CA THR A 56 -9.14 -10.63 -10.96
C THR A 56 -8.61 -9.66 -12.00
N ILE A 57 -9.25 -9.61 -13.17
CA ILE A 57 -8.98 -8.61 -14.21
C ILE A 57 -10.18 -7.67 -14.37
N ALA A 58 -9.91 -6.38 -14.43
CA ALA A 58 -10.94 -5.37 -14.66
C ALA A 58 -11.26 -5.23 -16.16
N VAL A 59 -12.55 -5.05 -16.47
CA VAL A 59 -13.01 -4.72 -17.83
C VAL A 59 -12.60 -3.28 -18.13
N ASN A 60 -12.17 -3.00 -19.37
CA ASN A 60 -11.56 -1.71 -19.75
C ASN A 60 -10.27 -1.38 -18.99
N ASN A 61 -9.60 -2.37 -18.39
CA ASN A 61 -8.30 -2.13 -17.81
C ASN A 61 -7.26 -2.00 -18.93
N ILE A 62 -6.86 -0.77 -19.21
CA ILE A 62 -5.77 -0.40 -20.13
C ILE A 62 -4.40 -0.64 -19.44
N GLY A 63 -4.39 -1.02 -18.15
CA GLY A 63 -3.21 -1.48 -17.43
C GLY A 63 -3.03 -3.00 -17.55
N ASP A 64 -2.11 -3.38 -18.42
CA ASP A 64 -1.55 -4.72 -18.64
C ASP A 64 -1.58 -5.63 -17.40
N THR A 65 -2.38 -6.71 -17.44
CA THR A 65 -2.16 -7.82 -16.49
C THR A 65 -1.09 -8.72 -17.08
N GLY A 66 0.17 -8.41 -16.78
CA GLY A 66 1.30 -9.26 -17.13
C GLY A 66 1.28 -10.57 -16.33
N ALA A 67 1.46 -11.69 -17.01
CA ALA A 67 1.52 -13.03 -16.43
C ALA A 67 2.59 -13.86 -17.13
N THR A 68 2.96 -14.98 -16.53
CA THR A 68 4.03 -15.86 -17.02
C THR A 68 3.52 -17.28 -17.09
N ILE A 69 3.76 -17.97 -18.20
CA ILE A 69 3.61 -19.43 -18.28
C ILE A 69 4.96 -20.04 -17.91
N ASN A 70 5.14 -20.54 -16.67
CA ASN A 70 6.40 -21.20 -16.25
C ASN A 70 6.32 -22.04 -14.94
N PRO A 71 6.18 -23.38 -15.02
CA PRO A 71 6.84 -24.20 -16.03
C PRO A 71 6.01 -24.37 -17.30
N SER A 72 6.53 -25.07 -18.30
CA SER A 72 5.88 -25.22 -19.61
C SER A 72 4.54 -25.96 -19.63
N ASN A 73 4.05 -26.39 -18.47
CA ASN A 73 2.73 -26.99 -18.25
C ASN A 73 1.85 -26.15 -17.31
N ASP A 74 2.25 -24.90 -17.08
CA ASP A 74 1.52 -23.94 -16.29
C ASP A 74 0.20 -23.52 -16.97
N THR A 75 -0.79 -23.18 -16.16
CA THR A 75 -2.16 -22.85 -16.58
C THR A 75 -2.70 -21.72 -15.71
N ASP A 76 -2.75 -20.53 -16.27
CA ASP A 76 -3.22 -19.35 -15.59
C ASP A 76 -4.74 -19.20 -15.66
N TRP A 77 -5.38 -18.94 -14.52
CA TRP A 77 -6.79 -18.61 -14.44
C TRP A 77 -7.02 -17.15 -14.05
N PHE A 78 -7.94 -16.49 -14.75
CA PHE A 78 -8.42 -15.13 -14.47
C PHE A 78 -9.94 -15.09 -14.34
N LYS A 79 -10.46 -14.06 -13.67
CA LYS A 79 -11.89 -13.77 -13.54
C LYS A 79 -12.18 -12.30 -13.75
N PHE A 80 -13.31 -12.00 -14.39
CA PHE A 80 -13.76 -10.63 -14.65
C PHE A 80 -15.28 -10.53 -14.49
N THR A 81 -15.79 -9.34 -14.17
CA THR A 81 -17.24 -9.11 -13.99
C THR A 81 -17.75 -8.12 -15.03
N VAL A 82 -18.84 -8.48 -15.71
CA VAL A 82 -19.41 -7.77 -16.85
C VAL A 82 -20.92 -7.62 -16.76
N SER A 83 -21.44 -6.64 -17.48
CA SER A 83 -22.87 -6.48 -17.79
C SER A 83 -23.19 -7.18 -19.13
N PRO A 84 -24.47 -7.34 -19.52
CA PRO A 84 -24.80 -7.85 -20.84
C PRO A 84 -24.26 -6.90 -21.92
N GLY A 85 -23.63 -7.47 -22.93
CA GLY A 85 -22.93 -6.73 -23.98
C GLY A 85 -22.02 -7.65 -24.76
N ASN A 86 -21.41 -7.11 -25.80
CA ASN A 86 -20.41 -7.85 -26.57
C ASN A 86 -19.02 -7.53 -26.03
N TYR A 87 -18.12 -8.50 -26.06
CA TYR A 87 -16.79 -8.41 -25.47
C TYR A 87 -15.73 -9.12 -26.32
N THR A 88 -14.52 -8.57 -26.27
CA THR A 88 -13.30 -9.10 -26.86
C THR A 88 -12.27 -9.37 -25.75
N ILE A 89 -11.71 -10.57 -25.72
CA ILE A 89 -10.69 -11.02 -24.77
C ILE A 89 -9.42 -11.32 -25.56
N GLN A 90 -8.27 -10.80 -25.14
CA GLN A 90 -7.02 -10.92 -25.90
C GLN A 90 -5.83 -11.25 -25.00
N ALA A 91 -5.01 -12.20 -25.47
CA ALA A 91 -3.63 -12.40 -25.01
C ALA A 91 -2.67 -11.72 -26.01
N TYR A 92 -1.79 -10.83 -25.54
CA TYR A 92 -0.93 -9.98 -26.38
C TYR A 92 0.43 -9.72 -25.72
N ASP A 93 1.33 -9.04 -26.43
CA ASP A 93 2.71 -8.74 -25.98
C ASP A 93 3.43 -10.00 -25.49
N VAL A 94 3.31 -11.04 -26.32
CA VAL A 94 3.74 -12.39 -25.99
C VAL A 94 5.22 -12.53 -26.30
N ALA A 95 6.00 -12.99 -25.31
CA ALA A 95 7.41 -13.26 -25.49
C ALA A 95 7.64 -14.17 -26.71
N SER A 96 8.74 -13.98 -27.44
CA SER A 96 9.05 -14.78 -28.64
C SER A 96 9.19 -16.29 -28.37
N SER A 97 9.43 -16.69 -27.12
CA SER A 97 9.42 -18.08 -26.67
C SER A 97 8.01 -18.69 -26.50
N LEU A 98 6.97 -17.85 -26.53
CA LEU A 98 5.54 -18.20 -26.49
C LEU A 98 4.78 -17.84 -27.77
N SER A 99 5.39 -17.10 -28.70
CA SER A 99 4.68 -16.39 -29.79
C SER A 99 4.05 -17.27 -30.87
N SER A 100 4.16 -18.60 -30.76
CA SER A 100 3.53 -19.57 -31.68
C SER A 100 2.66 -20.61 -30.96
N GLY A 101 2.16 -20.33 -29.75
CA GLY A 101 1.22 -21.24 -29.11
C GLY A 101 0.86 -20.84 -27.69
N ILE A 102 -0.10 -19.92 -27.60
CA ILE A 102 -0.84 -19.63 -26.38
C ILE A 102 -2.32 -19.78 -26.68
N SER A 103 -3.02 -20.52 -25.84
CA SER A 103 -4.45 -20.76 -25.95
C SER A 103 -5.19 -19.96 -24.90
N THR A 104 -6.17 -19.16 -25.32
CA THR A 104 -7.10 -18.50 -24.41
C THR A 104 -8.43 -19.24 -24.47
N THR A 105 -9.01 -19.55 -23.32
CA THR A 105 -10.33 -20.19 -23.22
C THR A 105 -11.23 -19.44 -22.25
N LEU A 106 -12.45 -19.11 -22.68
CA LEU A 106 -13.48 -18.43 -21.90
C LEU A 106 -14.49 -19.44 -21.31
N TYR A 107 -14.81 -19.25 -20.05
CA TYR A 107 -15.81 -20.00 -19.30
C TYR A 107 -16.86 -19.08 -18.65
N SER A 108 -18.09 -19.58 -18.56
CA SER A 108 -19.21 -18.97 -17.82
C SER A 108 -18.98 -18.97 -16.30
N SER A 109 -19.85 -18.25 -15.58
CA SER A 109 -19.88 -18.24 -14.11
C SER A 109 -20.04 -19.62 -13.46
N SER A 110 -20.67 -20.57 -14.15
CA SER A 110 -20.82 -21.97 -13.71
C SER A 110 -19.68 -22.89 -14.17
N GLY A 111 -18.62 -22.35 -14.77
CA GLY A 111 -17.49 -23.11 -15.30
C GLY A 111 -17.77 -23.87 -16.59
N GLN A 112 -18.88 -23.58 -17.29
CA GLN A 112 -19.14 -24.14 -18.61
C GLN A 112 -18.31 -23.41 -19.67
N TRP A 113 -17.66 -24.17 -20.56
CA TRP A 113 -16.91 -23.64 -21.69
C TRP A 113 -17.80 -22.79 -22.62
N ILE A 114 -17.31 -21.64 -23.06
CA ILE A 114 -18.01 -20.71 -23.96
C ILE A 114 -17.31 -20.65 -25.32
N ALA A 115 -16.01 -20.37 -25.32
CA ALA A 115 -15.21 -20.19 -26.52
C ALA A 115 -13.73 -20.38 -26.20
N SER A 116 -12.92 -20.68 -27.21
CA SER A 116 -11.47 -20.68 -27.12
C SER A 116 -10.88 -20.15 -28.41
N ASP A 117 -9.68 -19.59 -28.34
CA ASP A 117 -8.95 -19.10 -29.49
C ASP A 117 -7.44 -19.31 -29.30
N THR A 118 -6.74 -19.61 -30.40
CA THR A 118 -5.32 -20.00 -30.43
C THR A 118 -4.50 -19.19 -31.43
N ASP A 119 -5.13 -18.35 -32.24
CA ASP A 119 -4.47 -17.59 -33.29
C ASP A 119 -4.96 -16.14 -33.38
N GLY A 120 -4.06 -15.21 -33.07
CA GLY A 120 -4.27 -13.78 -33.27
C GLY A 120 -3.50 -13.19 -34.46
N SER A 121 -3.67 -11.89 -34.67
CA SER A 121 -2.92 -11.09 -35.66
C SER A 121 -2.42 -9.80 -35.01
N ASN A 122 -1.44 -9.12 -35.62
CA ASN A 122 -0.96 -7.79 -35.19
C ASN A 122 -0.58 -7.71 -33.68
N ASN A 123 0.41 -8.50 -33.25
CA ASN A 123 0.91 -8.54 -31.86
C ASN A 123 -0.07 -9.07 -30.79
N VAL A 124 -1.23 -9.58 -31.23
CA VAL A 124 -2.15 -10.39 -30.41
C VAL A 124 -1.90 -11.86 -30.75
N ALA A 125 -1.71 -12.69 -29.74
CA ALA A 125 -1.45 -14.12 -29.92
C ALA A 125 -2.73 -14.97 -29.88
N SER A 126 -3.78 -14.48 -29.21
CA SER A 126 -5.10 -15.13 -29.16
C SER A 126 -6.19 -14.08 -28.88
N GLN A 127 -7.35 -14.20 -29.52
CA GLN A 127 -8.50 -13.30 -29.44
C GLN A 127 -9.86 -14.03 -29.45
N ILE A 128 -10.63 -13.90 -28.38
CA ILE A 128 -12.03 -14.35 -28.33
C ILE A 128 -12.95 -13.14 -28.48
N SER A 129 -13.89 -13.17 -29.43
CA SER A 129 -14.97 -12.19 -29.55
C SER A 129 -16.31 -12.88 -29.25
N THR A 130 -17.10 -12.35 -28.30
CA THR A 130 -18.31 -13.02 -27.80
C THR A 130 -19.40 -12.06 -27.33
N SER A 131 -20.65 -12.51 -27.37
CA SER A 131 -21.79 -11.80 -26.78
C SER A 131 -22.16 -12.40 -25.42
N ILE A 132 -22.14 -11.58 -24.38
CA ILE A 132 -22.55 -11.94 -23.02
C ILE A 132 -23.96 -11.43 -22.79
N SER A 133 -24.91 -12.34 -22.55
CA SER A 133 -26.33 -12.02 -22.38
C SER A 133 -26.78 -11.84 -20.92
N ILE A 134 -25.97 -12.29 -19.97
CA ILE A 134 -26.28 -12.26 -18.53
C ILE A 134 -25.13 -11.58 -17.79
N ALA A 135 -25.47 -10.60 -16.94
CA ALA A 135 -24.48 -9.95 -16.08
C ALA A 135 -23.88 -10.96 -15.10
N GLY A 136 -22.57 -10.92 -14.87
CA GLY A 136 -21.94 -11.82 -13.91
C GLY A 136 -20.43 -11.91 -14.04
N THR A 137 -19.87 -12.83 -13.26
CA THR A 137 -18.44 -13.15 -13.29
C THR A 137 -18.15 -14.26 -14.30
N TYR A 138 -17.18 -14.04 -15.16
CA TYR A 138 -16.71 -14.99 -16.17
C TYR A 138 -15.24 -15.31 -15.91
N TYR A 139 -14.77 -16.45 -16.42
CA TYR A 139 -13.41 -16.94 -16.18
C TYR A 139 -12.65 -17.14 -17.48
N ILE A 140 -11.36 -16.84 -17.45
CA ILE A 140 -10.44 -17.01 -18.58
C ILE A 140 -9.37 -17.98 -18.13
N ARG A 141 -9.06 -18.96 -18.97
CA ARG A 141 -7.88 -19.83 -18.83
C ARG A 141 -6.89 -19.49 -19.93
N VAL A 142 -5.62 -19.34 -19.58
CA VAL A 142 -4.53 -19.14 -20.51
C VAL A 142 -3.48 -20.23 -20.29
N GLU A 143 -3.02 -20.87 -21.36
CA GLU A 143 -2.02 -21.94 -21.30
C GLU A 143 -1.16 -21.97 -22.56
N GLY A 144 0.05 -22.51 -22.47
CA GLY A 144 0.87 -22.82 -23.65
C GLY A 144 0.28 -24.00 -24.45
N GLU A 145 0.35 -23.95 -25.78
CA GLU A 145 -0.17 -25.03 -26.63
C GLU A 145 0.67 -26.32 -26.59
N SER A 146 1.94 -26.20 -26.18
CA SER A 146 2.87 -27.30 -26.04
C SER A 146 3.54 -27.28 -24.68
N SER A 147 3.89 -28.48 -24.18
CA SER A 147 4.60 -28.66 -22.91
C SER A 147 6.05 -28.16 -22.91
N SER A 148 6.45 -27.30 -23.87
CA SER A 148 7.77 -26.68 -23.98
C SER A 148 7.73 -25.15 -23.99
N GLN A 149 6.53 -24.56 -24.04
CA GLN A 149 6.34 -23.12 -24.16
C GLN A 149 6.37 -22.45 -22.79
N ILE A 150 7.30 -21.51 -22.61
CA ILE A 150 7.42 -20.67 -21.43
C ILE A 150 7.64 -19.22 -21.84
N GLY A 151 7.17 -18.27 -21.05
CA GLY A 151 7.42 -16.85 -21.28
C GLY A 151 6.34 -15.97 -20.68
N THR A 152 6.41 -14.68 -20.99
CA THR A 152 5.47 -13.68 -20.50
C THR A 152 4.42 -13.33 -21.55
N TYR A 153 3.23 -12.97 -21.10
CA TYR A 153 2.16 -12.43 -21.92
C TYR A 153 1.34 -11.41 -21.12
N LYS A 154 0.47 -10.68 -21.80
CA LYS A 154 -0.51 -9.77 -21.19
C LYS A 154 -1.93 -10.18 -21.57
N LEU A 155 -2.87 -10.01 -20.65
CA LEU A 155 -4.29 -10.33 -20.86
C LEU A 155 -5.17 -9.08 -20.71
N ARG A 156 -6.21 -8.95 -21.53
CA ARG A 156 -7.24 -7.88 -21.42
C ARG A 156 -8.66 -8.32 -21.80
N VAL A 157 -9.67 -7.60 -21.28
CA VAL A 157 -11.10 -7.80 -21.56
C VAL A 157 -11.77 -6.46 -21.92
N LEU A 158 -12.38 -6.37 -23.10
CA LEU A 158 -12.87 -5.13 -23.74
C LEU A 158 -14.32 -5.29 -24.22
N PRO A 159 -15.20 -4.27 -24.14
CA PRO A 159 -16.53 -4.28 -24.75
C PRO A 159 -16.52 -3.89 -26.25
N GLU A 160 -17.32 -4.58 -27.09
CA GLU A 160 -17.33 -4.50 -28.57
C GLU A 160 -17.94 -3.19 -29.15
N ALA A 161 -18.50 -2.30 -28.32
CA ALA A 161 -19.01 -1.00 -28.78
C ALA A 161 -17.92 -0.07 -29.37
N GLY A 162 -16.66 -0.55 -29.44
CA GLY A 162 -15.52 0.07 -30.12
C GLY A 162 -15.06 -0.62 -31.42
N HIS A 163 -15.85 -1.46 -32.08
CA HIS A 163 -15.44 -2.05 -33.37
C HIS A 163 -15.59 -1.07 -34.55
N GLY A 164 -14.45 -0.67 -35.11
CA GLY A 164 -14.34 0.22 -36.28
C GLY A 164 -12.93 0.82 -36.50
N LEU A 165 -12.04 0.73 -35.51
CA LEU A 165 -10.66 1.18 -35.65
C LEU A 165 -9.77 -0.01 -35.96
N THR A 166 -9.17 -0.03 -37.14
CA THR A 166 -7.88 -0.70 -37.32
C THR A 166 -6.94 -0.07 -36.30
N TRP A 167 -6.59 -0.83 -35.26
CA TRP A 167 -5.50 -0.44 -34.39
C TRP A 167 -4.23 -0.50 -35.23
N ASP A 168 -3.76 0.66 -35.64
CA ASP A 168 -2.48 0.84 -36.30
C ASP A 168 -1.35 0.55 -35.30
N ALA A 169 -0.11 0.66 -35.77
CA ALA A 169 1.07 0.12 -35.10
C ALA A 169 1.48 0.87 -33.82
N GLU A 170 0.62 1.74 -33.28
CA GLU A 170 0.89 2.60 -32.14
C GLU A 170 0.29 1.96 -30.89
N SER A 171 1.13 1.69 -29.90
CA SER A 171 0.79 0.85 -28.75
C SER A 171 -0.17 1.52 -27.75
N GLU A 172 -1.03 2.47 -28.16
CA GLU A 172 -1.91 3.31 -27.32
C GLU A 172 -3.38 3.41 -27.87
N PRO A 173 -4.44 3.19 -27.05
CA PRO A 173 -5.87 3.17 -27.46
C PRO A 173 -6.63 4.49 -27.69
N ASP A 174 -6.02 5.67 -27.59
CA ASP A 174 -6.75 6.93 -27.41
C ASP A 174 -7.27 7.60 -28.68
N GLY A 175 -7.13 6.95 -29.83
CA GLY A 175 -7.68 7.39 -31.13
C GLY A 175 -9.19 7.66 -31.19
N ALA A 176 -9.98 7.25 -30.17
CA ALA A 176 -11.41 7.49 -30.11
C ALA A 176 -11.94 7.88 -28.72
N ARG A 177 -12.99 8.73 -28.73
CA ARG A 177 -13.75 9.14 -27.52
C ARG A 177 -14.22 7.97 -26.66
N ALA A 178 -14.58 6.83 -27.26
CA ALA A 178 -15.03 5.65 -26.53
C ALA A 178 -13.92 5.01 -25.68
N LEU A 179 -12.66 5.22 -26.06
CA LEU A 179 -11.47 4.68 -25.42
C LEU A 179 -10.71 5.74 -24.60
N ALA A 180 -11.24 6.97 -24.54
CA ALA A 180 -10.61 8.10 -23.91
C ALA A 180 -10.32 7.86 -22.41
N PRO A 181 -9.04 7.82 -21.98
CA PRO A 181 -8.69 7.68 -20.57
C PRO A 181 -9.15 8.88 -19.73
N GLU A 182 -9.49 8.59 -18.47
CA GLU A 182 -9.93 9.62 -17.54
C GLU A 182 -8.77 10.42 -16.93
N VAL A 183 -8.90 11.75 -17.00
CA VAL A 183 -8.04 12.72 -16.31
C VAL A 183 -8.88 13.36 -15.20
N ALA A 184 -8.54 13.05 -13.96
CA ALA A 184 -9.15 13.71 -12.81
C ALA A 184 -8.72 15.17 -12.72
N LEU A 185 -9.56 16.03 -12.13
CA LEU A 185 -9.29 17.46 -12.02
C LEU A 185 -8.06 17.73 -11.13
N GLY A 186 -7.26 18.74 -11.49
CA GLY A 186 -6.13 19.23 -10.71
C GLY A 186 -4.75 18.78 -11.23
N VAL A 187 -3.69 19.42 -10.71
CA VAL A 187 -2.32 19.27 -11.22
C VAL A 187 -1.70 17.89 -10.91
N ALA A 188 -1.96 17.34 -9.71
CA ALA A 188 -1.43 16.03 -9.30
C ALA A 188 -1.97 14.84 -10.12
N ASN A 189 -3.03 15.08 -10.89
CA ASN A 189 -3.72 14.07 -11.70
C ASN A 189 -3.32 14.12 -13.18
N ALA A 190 -2.28 14.88 -13.53
CA ALA A 190 -1.75 14.94 -14.87
C ALA A 190 -1.35 13.55 -15.38
N LYS A 191 -1.55 13.30 -16.67
CA LYS A 191 -1.22 12.04 -17.34
C LYS A 191 -0.17 12.27 -18.42
N SER A 192 0.87 11.44 -18.45
CA SER A 192 1.83 11.41 -19.55
C SER A 192 1.26 10.63 -20.74
N ARG A 193 1.44 11.15 -21.94
CA ARG A 193 0.98 10.61 -23.24
C ARG A 193 2.07 10.77 -24.29
N SER A 194 1.92 10.09 -25.42
CA SER A 194 2.87 10.18 -26.53
C SER A 194 2.17 10.15 -27.87
N PHE A 195 2.50 11.08 -28.77
CA PHE A 195 2.19 10.87 -30.18
C PHE A 195 3.22 9.89 -30.76
N ALA A 196 2.78 8.82 -31.41
CA ALA A 196 3.68 7.85 -32.02
C ALA A 196 3.89 8.11 -33.52
N VAL A 197 4.82 7.37 -34.12
CA VAL A 197 5.10 7.43 -35.56
C VAL A 197 5.11 6.00 -36.11
N THR A 198 4.12 5.65 -36.94
CA THR A 198 4.02 4.30 -37.49
C THR A 198 4.99 3.98 -38.63
N SER A 199 5.55 4.97 -39.36
CA SER A 199 6.63 4.71 -40.34
C SER A 199 7.39 5.97 -40.81
N ALA A 200 8.64 5.80 -41.26
CA ALA A 200 9.47 6.89 -41.81
C ALA A 200 9.08 7.35 -43.23
N THR A 201 8.00 6.82 -43.83
CA THR A 201 7.65 7.05 -45.26
C THR A 201 6.16 7.24 -45.56
N LEU A 202 5.26 6.98 -44.60
CA LEU A 202 3.84 7.34 -44.71
C LEU A 202 3.54 8.43 -43.68
N VAL A 203 2.82 9.43 -44.16
CA VAL A 203 2.54 10.70 -43.49
C VAL A 203 1.42 10.48 -42.47
N ASP A 204 1.73 10.48 -41.16
CA ASP A 204 0.70 10.45 -40.12
C ASP A 204 0.35 11.86 -39.65
N SER A 205 -0.78 12.36 -40.14
CA SER A 205 -1.57 13.45 -39.56
C SER A 205 -2.73 12.92 -38.70
N ASP A 206 -2.79 11.60 -38.48
CA ASP A 206 -4.01 10.90 -38.09
C ASP A 206 -4.00 10.39 -36.64
N ASP A 207 -2.85 10.48 -35.93
CA ASP A 207 -2.77 10.17 -34.50
C ASP A 207 -3.42 11.30 -33.67
N VAL A 208 -4.52 10.97 -33.00
CA VAL A 208 -5.32 11.90 -32.20
C VAL A 208 -5.63 11.30 -30.84
N ASP A 209 -5.30 12.03 -29.78
CA ASP A 209 -5.53 11.55 -28.41
C ASP A 209 -6.82 12.13 -27.86
N TYR A 210 -7.78 11.27 -27.51
CA TYR A 210 -8.92 11.68 -26.70
C TYR A 210 -8.66 11.42 -25.22
N ILE A 211 -8.91 12.41 -24.38
CA ILE A 211 -9.08 12.24 -22.93
C ILE A 211 -10.52 12.52 -22.52
N ARG A 212 -10.95 11.98 -21.38
CA ARG A 212 -12.22 12.33 -20.74
C ARG A 212 -11.98 12.94 -19.36
N PHE A 213 -12.85 13.85 -18.95
CA PHE A 213 -12.87 14.38 -17.58
C PHE A 213 -14.32 14.59 -17.11
N THR A 214 -14.51 14.61 -15.79
CA THR A 214 -15.82 14.85 -15.19
C THR A 214 -15.86 16.24 -14.57
N ALA A 215 -16.79 17.09 -15.03
CA ALA A 215 -17.07 18.39 -14.47
C ALA A 215 -18.20 18.26 -13.43
N PRO A 216 -17.91 18.36 -12.11
CA PRO A 216 -18.93 18.13 -11.08
C PRO A 216 -19.91 19.29 -10.92
N ARG A 217 -19.58 20.47 -11.45
CA ARG A 217 -20.37 21.72 -11.33
C ARG A 217 -20.21 22.58 -12.58
N ALA A 218 -21.15 23.49 -12.80
CA ALA A 218 -21.01 24.54 -13.80
C ALA A 218 -19.83 25.47 -13.45
N GLY A 219 -19.09 25.93 -14.47
CA GLY A 219 -17.88 26.74 -14.35
C GLY A 219 -17.01 26.65 -15.61
N VAL A 220 -15.93 27.43 -15.70
CA VAL A 220 -14.97 27.27 -16.80
C VAL A 220 -13.92 26.23 -16.41
N TYR A 221 -13.50 25.41 -17.37
CA TYR A 221 -12.47 24.39 -17.20
C TYR A 221 -11.44 24.52 -18.32
N THR A 222 -10.18 24.62 -17.96
CA THR A 222 -9.02 24.67 -18.85
C THR A 222 -8.38 23.30 -18.95
N VAL A 223 -8.37 22.73 -20.16
CA VAL A 223 -7.56 21.56 -20.50
C VAL A 223 -6.20 22.06 -20.99
N GLN A 224 -5.10 21.47 -20.52
CA GLN A 224 -3.74 21.92 -20.86
C GLN A 224 -2.84 20.74 -21.25
N ALA A 225 -2.01 20.97 -22.26
CA ALA A 225 -0.88 20.12 -22.62
C ALA A 225 0.45 20.83 -22.28
N PHE A 226 1.37 20.15 -21.58
CA PHE A 226 2.58 20.74 -21.01
C PHE A 226 3.73 19.72 -20.89
N ASP A 227 4.93 20.17 -20.49
CA ASP A 227 6.15 19.35 -20.30
C ASP A 227 6.46 18.46 -21.53
N VAL A 228 6.43 19.08 -22.71
CA VAL A 228 6.69 18.40 -24.00
C VAL A 228 8.18 18.07 -24.12
N ALA A 229 8.52 16.78 -24.21
CA ALA A 229 9.91 16.31 -24.15
C ALA A 229 10.69 16.46 -25.47
N THR A 230 10.01 16.68 -26.61
CA THR A 230 10.60 16.81 -27.96
C THR A 230 9.89 17.90 -28.78
N THR A 231 9.99 17.90 -30.12
CA THR A 231 9.22 18.79 -31.01
C THR A 231 7.70 18.48 -31.04
N ALA A 232 7.21 17.53 -30.24
CA ALA A 232 5.82 17.05 -30.19
C ALA A 232 4.83 17.98 -29.46
N ALA A 233 4.72 19.22 -29.92
CA ALA A 233 3.64 20.11 -29.52
C ALA A 233 2.29 19.58 -30.06
N PRO A 234 1.24 19.39 -29.24
CA PRO A 234 -0.11 19.30 -29.81
C PRO A 234 -0.40 20.63 -30.53
N ALA A 235 -0.92 20.55 -31.77
CA ALA A 235 -1.42 21.67 -32.55
C ALA A 235 -2.62 22.31 -31.92
N SER A 236 -3.55 21.49 -31.44
CA SER A 236 -4.86 21.92 -31.00
C SER A 236 -5.36 21.06 -29.85
N ILE A 237 -6.23 21.68 -29.05
CA ILE A 237 -7.06 21.00 -28.05
C ILE A 237 -8.50 21.41 -28.34
N ASP A 238 -9.33 20.43 -28.71
CA ASP A 238 -10.75 20.62 -28.97
C ASP A 238 -11.57 19.96 -27.86
N VAL A 239 -12.52 20.67 -27.27
CA VAL A 239 -13.35 20.15 -26.17
C VAL A 239 -14.77 19.83 -26.65
N TYR A 240 -15.29 18.68 -26.23
CA TYR A 240 -16.59 18.14 -26.61
C TYR A 240 -17.42 17.75 -25.38
N ASP A 241 -18.75 17.83 -25.50
CA ASP A 241 -19.66 17.27 -24.50
C ASP A 241 -19.77 15.73 -24.58
N ALA A 242 -20.60 15.14 -23.71
CA ALA A 242 -20.84 13.69 -23.69
C ALA A 242 -21.47 13.16 -24.99
N SER A 243 -22.28 13.96 -25.68
CA SER A 243 -22.92 13.60 -26.95
C SER A 243 -21.98 13.75 -28.16
N GLY A 244 -20.84 14.42 -27.98
CA GLY A 244 -19.85 14.68 -29.04
C GLY A 244 -20.07 16.00 -29.75
N ASN A 245 -20.90 16.88 -29.21
CA ASN A 245 -21.00 18.24 -29.72
C ASN A 245 -19.74 19.00 -29.30
N PHE A 246 -19.16 19.70 -30.27
CA PHE A 246 -18.03 20.59 -30.06
C PHE A 246 -18.44 21.77 -29.17
N LEU A 247 -17.57 22.14 -28.23
CA LEU A 247 -17.82 23.22 -27.28
C LEU A 247 -16.85 24.39 -27.46
N GLU A 248 -15.55 24.09 -27.54
CA GLU A 248 -14.49 25.10 -27.55
C GLU A 248 -13.25 24.56 -28.26
N ASN A 249 -12.49 25.44 -28.94
CA ASN A 249 -11.13 25.15 -29.38
C ASN A 249 -10.14 26.18 -28.82
N GLU A 250 -8.93 25.67 -28.56
CA GLU A 250 -7.63 26.32 -28.41
C GLU A 250 -7.54 27.84 -28.11
N ASP A 251 -6.84 28.15 -27.00
CA ASP A 251 -6.11 29.40 -26.77
C ASP A 251 -4.59 29.15 -26.86
N ALA A 252 -3.82 30.13 -27.35
CA ALA A 252 -2.36 30.06 -27.35
C ALA A 252 -1.81 29.81 -25.92
N GLY A 253 -0.96 28.79 -25.77
CA GLY A 253 -0.32 28.44 -24.50
C GLY A 253 0.73 29.46 -24.05
N SER A 254 1.23 29.32 -22.82
CA SER A 254 2.30 30.16 -22.26
C SER A 254 3.47 29.32 -21.77
N ALA A 255 4.72 29.75 -22.04
CA ALA A 255 5.94 29.14 -21.49
C ALA A 255 5.97 27.59 -21.56
N ASN A 256 5.80 26.91 -20.41
CA ASN A 256 5.83 25.43 -20.29
C ASN A 256 4.52 24.74 -20.71
N VAL A 257 3.45 25.50 -20.92
CA VAL A 257 2.16 25.02 -21.44
C VAL A 257 2.17 25.27 -22.94
N ASN A 258 2.16 24.18 -23.70
CA ASN A 258 2.23 24.25 -25.15
C ASN A 258 0.91 24.73 -25.76
N ARG A 259 -0.20 24.11 -25.32
CA ARG A 259 -1.57 24.44 -25.73
C ARG A 259 -2.54 24.34 -24.56
N GLN A 260 -3.62 25.09 -24.64
CA GLN A 260 -4.73 25.01 -23.71
C GLN A 260 -6.08 25.30 -24.39
N ALA A 261 -7.18 24.83 -23.81
CA ALA A 261 -8.53 25.20 -24.22
C ALA A 261 -9.41 25.40 -22.99
N SER A 262 -10.14 26.53 -22.93
CA SER A 262 -10.91 26.95 -21.76
C SER A 262 -12.41 26.93 -22.04
N VAL A 263 -13.12 25.90 -21.58
CA VAL A 263 -14.54 25.70 -21.89
C VAL A 263 -15.46 26.14 -20.74
N ALA A 264 -16.50 26.91 -21.04
CA ALA A 264 -17.57 27.21 -20.09
C ALA A 264 -18.59 26.06 -20.01
N ILE A 265 -18.59 25.32 -18.90
CA ILE A 265 -19.50 24.20 -18.65
C ILE A 265 -20.72 24.70 -17.87
N SER A 266 -21.91 24.44 -18.40
CA SER A 266 -23.18 24.84 -17.77
C SER A 266 -23.89 23.70 -17.04
N ILE A 267 -23.60 22.44 -17.41
CA ILE A 267 -24.26 21.25 -16.89
C ILE A 267 -23.19 20.31 -16.33
N PRO A 268 -23.28 19.85 -15.08
CA PRO A 268 -22.36 18.84 -14.56
C PRO A 268 -22.42 17.54 -15.39
N GLY A 269 -21.28 16.94 -15.69
CA GLY A 269 -21.24 15.73 -16.52
C GLY A 269 -19.84 15.36 -17.00
N THR A 270 -19.80 14.40 -17.92
CA THR A 270 -18.57 13.94 -18.57
C THR A 270 -18.32 14.73 -19.85
N TYR A 271 -17.07 15.12 -20.05
CA TYR A 271 -16.59 15.89 -21.19
C TYR A 271 -15.33 15.23 -21.76
N PHE A 272 -15.03 15.53 -23.02
CA PHE A 272 -13.90 14.95 -23.74
C PHE A 272 -13.03 16.05 -24.31
N ALA A 273 -11.72 15.86 -24.33
CA ALA A 273 -10.81 16.72 -25.06
C ALA A 273 -10.05 15.88 -26.08
N ARG A 274 -9.95 16.38 -27.32
CA ARG A 274 -9.17 15.80 -28.40
C ARG A 274 -7.91 16.63 -28.56
N LEU A 275 -6.75 15.97 -28.58
CA LEU A 275 -5.45 16.56 -28.86
C LEU A 275 -4.98 16.08 -30.23
N THR A 276 -4.44 16.98 -31.04
CA THR A 276 -3.96 16.69 -32.40
C THR A 276 -2.57 17.31 -32.58
N PRO A 277 -1.57 16.63 -33.18
CA PRO A 277 -0.19 17.13 -33.31
C PRO A 277 0.00 18.21 -34.40
N ASP A 278 0.98 19.12 -34.20
CA ASP A 278 1.21 20.36 -35.01
C ASP A 278 1.48 20.12 -36.51
N TYR A 279 2.25 19.09 -36.88
CA TYR A 279 2.51 18.73 -38.28
C TYR A 279 2.84 17.25 -38.41
N SER A 280 2.68 16.70 -39.63
CA SER A 280 3.10 15.34 -39.96
C SER A 280 4.55 15.05 -39.58
N GLY A 281 4.80 13.96 -38.85
CA GLY A 281 6.15 13.48 -38.49
C GLY A 281 6.67 13.92 -37.11
N HIS A 282 5.80 14.47 -36.25
CA HIS A 282 6.15 14.78 -34.86
C HIS A 282 5.84 13.60 -33.93
N ALA A 283 6.89 13.05 -33.30
CA ALA A 283 6.78 12.03 -32.26
C ALA A 283 7.31 12.58 -30.92
N GLY A 284 6.64 12.24 -29.82
CA GLY A 284 7.15 12.59 -28.50
C GLY A 284 6.12 12.59 -27.39
N THR A 285 6.63 12.70 -26.16
CA THR A 285 5.80 12.65 -24.95
C THR A 285 5.39 14.03 -24.49
N TYR A 286 4.15 14.13 -24.00
CA TYR A 286 3.59 15.32 -23.39
C TYR A 286 2.78 14.94 -22.13
N GLN A 287 2.46 15.92 -21.28
CA GLN A 287 1.56 15.73 -20.15
C GLN A 287 0.27 16.51 -20.35
N VAL A 288 -0.87 15.91 -19.95
CA VAL A 288 -2.19 16.53 -20.03
C VAL A 288 -2.84 16.62 -18.65
N ARG A 289 -3.49 17.76 -18.37
CA ARG A 289 -4.25 18.02 -17.13
C ARG A 289 -5.51 18.84 -17.40
N VAL A 290 -6.45 18.80 -16.46
CA VAL A 290 -7.68 19.60 -16.49
C VAL A 290 -7.81 20.42 -15.21
N LEU A 291 -8.02 21.73 -15.35
CA LEU A 291 -8.08 22.70 -14.26
C LEU A 291 -9.38 23.51 -14.33
N PRO A 292 -10.14 23.69 -13.25
CA PRO A 292 -11.25 24.65 -13.22
C PRO A 292 -10.70 26.09 -13.18
N GLN A 293 -11.16 26.97 -14.08
CA GLN A 293 -10.70 28.36 -14.26
C GLN A 293 -11.77 29.35 -13.80
N TYR A 294 -11.67 29.87 -12.58
CA TYR A 294 -12.25 31.15 -12.13
C TYR A 294 -11.60 31.47 -10.77
N ASP A 295 -10.95 32.60 -10.50
CA ASP A 295 -10.79 33.85 -11.26
C ASP A 295 -9.60 34.67 -10.65
N GLN A 296 -8.93 35.47 -11.49
CA GLN A 296 -7.95 36.56 -11.22
C GLN A 296 -7.02 36.44 -9.98
N GLY A 297 -5.87 35.77 -10.12
CA GLY A 297 -4.81 35.83 -9.08
C GLY A 297 -3.67 34.84 -9.21
N LEU A 298 -3.77 33.89 -10.15
CA LEU A 298 -2.69 32.96 -10.48
C LEU A 298 -1.62 33.66 -11.33
N THR A 299 -0.84 34.55 -10.72
CA THR A 299 0.58 34.57 -11.10
C THR A 299 1.20 33.33 -10.48
N TRP A 300 1.62 32.38 -11.32
CA TRP A 300 2.42 31.20 -10.99
C TRP A 300 3.05 31.24 -9.58
N SER A 301 2.56 30.43 -8.63
CA SER A 301 3.40 30.02 -7.50
C SER A 301 4.22 28.81 -7.97
N SER A 302 5.53 28.86 -7.70
CA SER A 302 6.54 27.92 -8.19
C SER A 302 6.57 26.58 -7.44
N ASP A 303 5.62 26.32 -6.55
CA ASP A 303 5.67 25.26 -5.53
C ASP A 303 4.80 24.04 -5.82
N ARG A 304 3.96 24.06 -6.87
CA ARG A 304 3.13 22.93 -7.30
C ARG A 304 2.21 22.39 -6.20
N GLU A 305 1.68 23.23 -5.31
CA GLU A 305 0.69 22.81 -4.30
C GLU A 305 -0.78 23.04 -4.75
N PRO A 306 -1.73 22.14 -4.41
CA PRO A 306 -3.12 22.25 -4.85
C PRO A 306 -3.96 23.26 -4.04
N ASN A 307 -3.51 23.75 -2.90
CA ASN A 307 -4.25 24.57 -1.92
C ASN A 307 -4.29 26.09 -2.21
N GLY A 308 -3.75 26.57 -3.34
CA GLY A 308 -3.74 28.00 -3.73
C GLY A 308 -5.11 28.67 -3.98
N SER A 309 -6.23 27.96 -3.82
CA SER A 309 -7.59 28.51 -4.05
C SER A 309 -8.65 27.87 -3.15
N THR A 310 -9.74 28.60 -2.90
CA THR A 310 -10.94 28.09 -2.17
C THR A 310 -11.64 26.90 -2.85
N TYR A 311 -11.33 26.59 -4.12
CA TYR A 311 -11.96 25.48 -4.85
C TYR A 311 -11.18 24.16 -4.73
N LEU A 312 -9.86 24.26 -4.62
CA LEU A 312 -8.95 23.12 -4.41
C LEU A 312 -8.50 22.98 -2.95
N SER A 313 -8.99 23.87 -2.08
CA SER A 313 -8.70 23.88 -0.66
C SER A 313 -8.97 22.52 -0.04
N ALA A 314 -7.99 21.98 0.67
CA ALA A 314 -8.15 20.71 1.35
C ALA A 314 -9.31 20.81 2.35
N PRO A 315 -10.25 19.83 2.39
CA PRO A 315 -11.25 19.78 3.44
C PRO A 315 -10.52 19.64 4.78
N ALA A 316 -10.74 20.59 5.67
CA ALA A 316 -10.17 20.63 7.00
C ALA A 316 -11.19 20.09 8.00
N GLU A 317 -10.81 19.03 8.72
CA GLU A 317 -11.65 18.50 9.80
C GLU A 317 -11.53 19.37 11.05
N VAL A 318 -12.68 19.77 11.60
CA VAL A 318 -12.73 20.53 12.85
C VAL A 318 -12.18 19.65 14.00
N GLY A 319 -11.21 20.18 14.73
CA GLY A 319 -10.55 19.53 15.86
C GLY A 319 -9.27 18.78 15.49
N VAL A 320 -8.81 18.86 14.24
CA VAL A 320 -7.59 18.21 13.74
C VAL A 320 -6.53 19.24 13.34
N SER A 321 -5.28 18.99 13.71
CA SER A 321 -4.13 19.78 13.27
C SER A 321 -3.69 19.34 11.87
N LEU A 322 -3.62 20.31 10.96
CA LEU A 322 -3.09 20.21 9.61
C LEU A 322 -1.69 20.82 9.58
N SER A 323 -0.77 20.25 8.81
CA SER A 323 0.59 20.78 8.61
C SER A 323 0.80 21.08 7.13
N SER A 324 1.41 22.21 6.82
CA SER A 324 1.74 22.65 5.46
C SER A 324 2.96 23.59 5.46
N SER A 325 3.39 24.04 4.29
CA SER A 325 4.56 24.89 4.10
C SER A 325 4.30 25.94 3.04
N LEU A 326 4.77 27.15 3.27
CA LEU A 326 4.86 28.18 2.25
C LEU A 326 6.30 28.21 1.70
N ALA A 327 6.48 28.02 0.40
CA ALA A 327 7.78 27.85 -0.25
C ALA A 327 8.29 29.14 -0.91
N VAL A 328 9.63 29.30 -0.97
CA VAL A 328 10.31 30.25 -1.87
C VAL A 328 11.09 29.44 -2.91
N PRO A 329 10.99 29.71 -4.21
CA PRO A 329 11.88 29.10 -5.18
C PRO A 329 13.32 29.57 -4.95
N ALA A 330 14.27 28.67 -5.15
CA ALA A 330 15.67 29.02 -5.25
C ALA A 330 15.85 29.98 -6.45
N SER A 331 16.31 31.20 -6.18
CA SER A 331 16.68 32.30 -7.09
C SER A 331 15.57 33.26 -7.60
N GLY A 332 15.55 34.47 -7.03
CA GLY A 332 15.63 35.69 -7.84
C GLY A 332 14.36 36.51 -8.13
N ILE A 333 13.15 36.08 -7.73
CA ILE A 333 11.94 36.92 -7.79
C ILE A 333 11.19 36.71 -6.48
N ALA A 334 11.10 37.76 -5.66
CA ALA A 334 10.15 37.76 -4.54
C ALA A 334 8.74 37.69 -5.13
N SER A 335 7.92 36.73 -4.70
CA SER A 335 6.50 36.77 -5.04
C SER A 335 5.68 36.55 -3.78
N SER A 336 5.04 37.62 -3.35
CA SER A 336 4.01 37.72 -2.30
C SER A 336 2.73 36.92 -2.62
N SER A 337 2.84 35.74 -3.23
CA SER A 337 1.75 35.06 -3.93
C SER A 337 1.56 33.57 -3.59
N ASP A 338 2.37 33.01 -2.69
CA ASP A 338 2.09 31.69 -2.12
C ASP A 338 1.12 31.87 -0.93
N TYR A 339 -0.05 31.23 -0.97
CA TYR A 339 -1.05 31.26 0.09
C TYR A 339 -1.97 30.05 0.00
N ASP A 340 -2.38 29.54 1.15
CA ASP A 340 -3.17 28.32 1.27
C ASP A 340 -4.59 28.62 1.69
N TYR A 341 -5.55 28.00 1.01
CA TYR A 341 -6.94 27.96 1.44
C TYR A 341 -7.30 26.59 2.03
N TYR A 342 -8.10 26.62 3.10
CA TYR A 342 -8.71 25.45 3.72
C TYR A 342 -10.23 25.59 3.74
N HIS A 343 -10.94 24.53 3.36
CA HIS A 343 -12.40 24.49 3.38
C HIS A 343 -12.89 23.85 4.67
N LEU A 344 -13.79 24.55 5.35
CA LEU A 344 -14.38 24.12 6.61
C LEU A 344 -15.89 24.05 6.48
N ARG A 345 -16.49 23.02 7.07
CA ARG A 345 -17.94 22.97 7.28
C ARG A 345 -18.23 23.18 8.76
N LEU A 346 -18.74 24.37 9.11
CA LEU A 346 -18.94 24.79 10.50
C LEU A 346 -20.42 24.73 10.88
N SER A 347 -20.70 24.43 12.14
CA SER A 347 -22.06 24.37 12.68
C SER A 347 -22.44 25.71 13.32
N GLY A 348 -23.67 26.16 13.07
CA GLY A 348 -24.22 27.38 13.66
C GLY A 348 -24.37 27.32 15.18
N GLY A 349 -24.31 28.48 15.83
CA GLY A 349 -24.48 28.65 17.28
C GLY A 349 -23.21 28.39 18.10
N SER A 350 -22.03 28.36 17.48
CA SER A 350 -20.75 28.14 18.16
C SER A 350 -19.71 29.20 17.78
N THR A 351 -18.83 29.52 18.73
CA THR A 351 -17.60 30.27 18.45
C THR A 351 -16.50 29.29 18.06
N TYR A 352 -15.86 29.51 16.91
CA TYR A 352 -14.73 28.70 16.46
C TYR A 352 -13.42 29.45 16.68
N ALA A 353 -12.39 28.70 17.04
CA ALA A 353 -11.01 29.18 17.18
C ALA A 353 -10.13 28.53 16.10
N VAL A 354 -9.33 29.36 15.43
CA VAL A 354 -8.27 28.96 14.49
C VAL A 354 -6.93 29.26 15.15
N THR A 355 -6.14 28.23 15.40
CA THR A 355 -4.76 28.37 15.87
C THR A 355 -3.83 28.03 14.72
N VAL A 356 -2.91 28.93 14.40
CA VAL A 356 -1.81 28.67 13.47
C VAL A 356 -0.50 28.79 14.23
N THR A 357 0.34 27.76 14.17
CA THR A 357 1.73 27.78 14.67
C THR A 357 2.65 27.75 13.47
N SER A 358 3.57 28.70 13.34
CA SER A 358 4.40 28.92 12.16
C SER A 358 5.88 29.11 12.51
N SER A 359 6.77 28.79 11.58
CA SER A 359 8.19 29.12 11.65
C SER A 359 8.53 30.54 11.15
N THR A 360 7.54 31.31 10.70
CA THR A 360 7.70 32.67 10.14
C THR A 360 6.47 33.54 10.38
N ASN A 361 6.54 34.82 10.00
CA ASN A 361 5.41 35.75 10.10
C ASN A 361 4.34 35.42 9.05
N MET A 362 3.09 35.31 9.49
CA MET A 362 1.97 34.92 8.64
C MET A 362 0.72 35.77 8.89
N ASP A 363 -0.11 35.83 7.87
CA ASP A 363 -1.45 36.38 7.84
C ASP A 363 -2.48 35.25 7.76
N VAL A 364 -3.51 35.29 8.62
CA VAL A 364 -4.60 34.31 8.61
C VAL A 364 -5.93 35.04 8.47
N ARG A 365 -6.70 34.76 7.42
CA ARG A 365 -7.99 35.40 7.12
C ARG A 365 -9.12 34.39 7.00
N ILE A 366 -10.32 34.78 7.40
CA ILE A 366 -11.53 33.97 7.34
C ILE A 366 -12.50 34.58 6.33
N TYR A 367 -13.07 33.72 5.49
CA TYR A 367 -14.11 34.06 4.53
C TYR A 367 -15.33 33.16 4.74
N ASP A 368 -16.52 33.69 4.49
CA ASP A 368 -17.77 32.93 4.55
C ASP A 368 -18.02 32.09 3.27
N SER A 369 -19.16 31.40 3.20
CA SER A 369 -19.54 30.59 2.03
C SER A 369 -19.73 31.39 0.74
N ALA A 370 -19.98 32.70 0.85
CA ALA A 370 -20.07 33.64 -0.26
C ALA A 370 -18.71 34.31 -0.57
N ARG A 371 -17.63 33.87 0.09
CA ARG A 371 -16.26 34.40 0.00
C ARG A 371 -16.15 35.86 0.46
N GLN A 372 -17.08 36.32 1.27
CA GLN A 372 -16.98 37.62 1.91
C GLN A 372 -16.03 37.53 3.11
N TYR A 373 -15.21 38.56 3.29
CA TYR A 373 -14.30 38.66 4.42
C TYR A 373 -15.09 38.67 5.73
N VAL A 374 -14.63 37.88 6.70
CA VAL A 374 -15.22 37.79 8.05
C VAL A 374 -14.29 38.47 9.07
N THR A 375 -13.05 37.99 9.18
CA THR A 375 -12.05 38.48 10.16
C THR A 375 -10.65 37.99 9.81
N ASP A 376 -9.61 38.56 10.40
CA ASP A 376 -8.22 38.15 10.26
C ASP A 376 -7.37 38.28 11.55
N THR A 377 -6.18 37.70 11.53
CA THR A 377 -5.13 37.85 12.56
C THR A 377 -3.74 37.74 11.94
N HIS A 378 -2.73 38.19 12.69
CA HIS A 378 -1.32 38.13 12.30
C HIS A 378 -0.52 37.27 13.30
N CYS A 379 0.36 36.42 12.79
CA CYS A 379 1.29 35.57 13.53
C CYS A 379 2.66 36.26 13.63
N TRP A 380 3.00 36.84 14.80
CA TRP A 380 4.25 37.59 15.00
C TRP A 380 5.34 36.85 15.82
N ASP A 381 4.99 35.77 16.52
CA ASP A 381 5.90 35.02 17.40
C ASP A 381 5.79 33.49 17.19
N GLY A 382 5.51 33.08 15.96
CA GLY A 382 5.38 31.67 15.58
C GLY A 382 4.08 30.99 16.07
N GLN A 383 3.15 31.73 16.67
CA GLN A 383 1.75 31.29 16.82
C GLN A 383 0.79 32.49 16.77
N CYS A 384 -0.39 32.29 16.20
CA CYS A 384 -1.54 33.19 16.32
C CYS A 384 -2.84 32.42 16.52
N ASP A 385 -3.75 33.07 17.22
CA ASP A 385 -5.09 32.58 17.52
C ASP A 385 -6.11 33.60 17.00
N LEU A 386 -7.15 33.12 16.33
CA LEU A 386 -8.28 33.89 15.85
C LEU A 386 -9.56 33.21 16.31
N SER A 387 -10.56 33.97 16.75
CA SER A 387 -11.88 33.43 17.09
C SER A 387 -12.98 34.22 16.39
N PHE A 388 -14.00 33.51 15.91
CA PHE A 388 -15.15 34.11 15.25
C PHE A 388 -16.44 33.33 15.52
N ASP A 389 -17.56 34.03 15.55
CA ASP A 389 -18.86 33.45 15.80
C ASP A 389 -19.49 32.96 14.50
N VAL A 390 -20.00 31.72 14.52
CA VAL A 390 -20.73 31.12 13.40
C VAL A 390 -22.20 31.07 13.78
N SER A 391 -23.03 31.90 13.13
CA SER A 391 -24.46 32.02 13.43
C SER A 391 -25.31 30.96 12.73
N LEU A 392 -24.93 30.55 11.52
CA LEU A 392 -25.61 29.55 10.70
C LEU A 392 -24.63 28.47 10.25
N SER A 393 -25.11 27.23 10.12
CA SER A 393 -24.29 26.14 9.61
C SER A 393 -24.03 26.33 8.12
N GLN A 394 -22.79 26.60 7.76
CA GLN A 394 -22.38 26.86 6.39
C GLN A 394 -20.88 26.55 6.19
N ASP A 395 -20.46 26.65 4.95
CA ASP A 395 -19.06 26.49 4.59
C ASP A 395 -18.28 27.79 4.89
N TYR A 396 -17.03 27.67 5.31
CA TYR A 396 -16.10 28.77 5.54
C TYR A 396 -14.75 28.43 4.91
N PHE A 397 -13.94 29.46 4.67
CA PHE A 397 -12.59 29.31 4.14
C PHE A 397 -11.58 30.02 5.03
N VAL A 398 -10.49 29.34 5.36
CA VAL A 398 -9.32 29.95 5.99
C VAL A 398 -8.27 30.17 4.94
N LYS A 399 -7.78 31.40 4.80
CA LYS A 399 -6.60 31.74 4.01
C LYS A 399 -5.42 31.91 4.95
N VAL A 400 -4.32 31.21 4.69
CA VAL A 400 -3.03 31.43 5.34
C VAL A 400 -2.05 31.98 4.29
N SER A 401 -1.39 33.09 4.58
CA SER A 401 -0.44 33.72 3.66
C SER A 401 0.77 34.27 4.40
N PRO A 402 1.91 34.52 3.73
CA PRO A 402 3.02 35.26 4.33
C PRO A 402 2.56 36.67 4.70
N TYR A 403 3.07 37.21 5.80
CA TYR A 403 2.77 38.59 6.18
C TYR A 403 3.42 39.59 5.21
N SER A 404 4.66 39.32 4.79
CA SER A 404 5.39 40.11 3.79
C SER A 404 5.94 39.24 2.67
N SER A 405 6.37 39.86 1.57
CA SER A 405 6.96 39.18 0.41
C SER A 405 8.26 38.43 0.69
N ASN A 406 8.84 38.60 1.88
CA ASN A 406 10.10 37.97 2.29
C ASN A 406 9.89 36.84 3.31
N ASP A 407 8.67 36.65 3.81
CA ASP A 407 8.38 35.63 4.80
C ASP A 407 8.13 34.27 4.12
N SER A 408 8.78 33.22 4.63
CA SER A 408 8.57 31.84 4.19
C SER A 408 8.87 30.86 5.31
N GLY A 409 8.25 29.69 5.27
CA GLY A 409 8.37 28.74 6.37
C GLY A 409 7.26 27.71 6.41
N THR A 410 7.30 26.87 7.44
CA THR A 410 6.29 25.85 7.67
C THR A 410 5.29 26.32 8.70
N TYR A 411 4.06 25.79 8.65
CA TYR A 411 3.07 26.04 9.68
C TYR A 411 2.19 24.82 9.93
N THR A 412 1.52 24.85 11.07
CA THR A 412 0.43 23.97 11.42
C THR A 412 -0.80 24.80 11.73
N MET A 413 -1.97 24.37 11.28
CA MET A 413 -3.24 25.03 11.53
C MET A 413 -4.21 24.05 12.20
N CYS A 414 -4.98 24.52 13.16
CA CYS A 414 -6.10 23.78 13.72
C CYS A 414 -7.32 24.67 13.90
N VAL A 415 -8.47 24.20 13.43
CA VAL A 415 -9.77 24.85 13.60
C VAL A 415 -10.61 24.03 14.55
N ARG A 416 -11.18 24.62 15.60
CA ARG A 416 -11.94 23.90 16.64
C ARG A 416 -13.02 24.77 17.25
N VAL A 417 -13.96 24.19 17.99
CA VAL A 417 -14.84 24.99 18.85
C VAL A 417 -14.01 25.61 19.97
N ALA A 418 -14.22 26.89 20.26
CA ALA A 418 -13.49 27.62 21.29
C ALA A 418 -13.50 26.84 22.63
N GLY A 419 -12.31 26.61 23.20
CA GLY A 419 -12.13 25.82 24.42
C GLY A 419 -11.85 24.31 24.23
N GLN A 420 -11.92 23.77 23.01
CA GLN A 420 -11.52 22.38 22.72
C GLN A 420 -10.01 22.25 22.44
N SER A 421 -9.48 21.02 22.37
CA SER A 421 -8.09 20.71 22.00
C SER A 421 -7.98 20.05 20.62
N CYS A 422 -6.87 20.28 19.92
CA CYS A 422 -6.59 19.70 18.60
C CYS A 422 -5.97 18.30 18.70
N ARG A 423 -6.36 17.39 17.81
CA ARG A 423 -5.71 16.08 17.61
C ARG A 423 -4.73 16.17 16.45
N THR A 424 -3.56 15.54 16.54
CA THR A 424 -2.61 15.46 15.42
C THR A 424 -3.07 14.40 14.42
N ASN A 425 -2.97 14.69 13.12
CA ASN A 425 -3.30 13.76 12.04
C ASN A 425 -2.40 12.50 12.12
N SER A 426 -2.96 11.38 12.54
CA SER A 426 -2.29 10.07 12.50
C SER A 426 -2.56 9.42 11.14
N THR A 427 -1.55 9.28 10.29
CA THR A 427 -1.64 8.49 9.05
C THR A 427 -1.66 6.99 9.38
N VAL A 428 -2.43 6.22 8.62
CA VAL A 428 -2.45 4.75 8.74
C VAL A 428 -1.55 4.17 7.65
N THR A 429 -0.41 3.60 8.05
CA THR A 429 0.54 2.97 7.14
C THR A 429 0.60 1.47 7.41
N ARG A 430 0.52 0.65 6.36
CA ARG A 430 0.69 -0.81 6.44
C ARG A 430 2.12 -1.20 6.06
N TRP A 431 2.84 -1.83 6.97
CA TRP A 431 4.09 -2.52 6.68
C TRP A 431 3.83 -4.03 6.63
N TYR A 432 4.11 -4.65 5.48
CA TYR A 432 3.80 -6.06 5.23
C TYR A 432 4.80 -6.68 4.25
N GLY A 433 4.71 -8.01 4.07
CA GLY A 433 5.41 -8.76 3.04
C GLY A 433 4.66 -10.06 2.75
N ALA A 434 5.07 -10.78 1.71
CA ALA A 434 4.44 -12.05 1.30
C ALA A 434 4.46 -13.13 2.41
N ASP A 435 5.45 -13.05 3.29
CA ASP A 435 5.56 -13.90 4.47
C ASP A 435 6.16 -13.11 5.65
N ARG A 436 6.36 -13.81 6.78
CA ARG A 436 6.94 -13.23 8.00
C ARG A 436 8.37 -12.74 7.84
N PHE A 437 9.14 -13.33 6.92
CA PHE A 437 10.53 -12.96 6.69
C PHE A 437 10.58 -11.63 5.93
N SER A 438 9.84 -11.56 4.82
CA SER A 438 9.64 -10.36 4.01
C SER A 438 8.98 -9.24 4.81
N ALA A 439 8.03 -9.54 5.70
CA ALA A 439 7.45 -8.55 6.61
C ALA A 439 8.49 -7.99 7.59
N SER A 440 9.34 -8.85 8.19
CA SER A 440 10.42 -8.37 9.08
C SER A 440 11.45 -7.51 8.35
N ALA A 441 11.77 -7.85 7.08
CA ALA A 441 12.63 -7.04 6.23
C ALA A 441 11.99 -5.68 5.90
N ALA A 442 10.69 -5.65 5.53
CA ALA A 442 9.98 -4.41 5.22
C ALA A 442 9.86 -3.47 6.43
N ILE A 443 9.56 -4.01 7.61
CA ILE A 443 9.54 -3.24 8.87
C ILE A 443 10.93 -2.65 9.15
N SER A 444 11.98 -3.45 8.93
CA SER A 444 13.36 -2.98 9.10
C SER A 444 13.73 -1.87 8.11
N ALA A 445 13.40 -2.04 6.83
CA ALA A 445 13.65 -1.06 5.78
C ALA A 445 12.95 0.28 6.05
N ALA A 446 11.73 0.24 6.56
CA ALA A 446 10.97 1.44 6.91
C ALA A 446 11.43 2.12 8.21
N SER A 447 12.10 1.38 9.10
CA SER A 447 12.45 1.87 10.45
C SER A 447 13.94 2.22 10.63
N TYR A 448 14.84 1.68 9.79
CA TYR A 448 16.29 1.78 10.01
C TYR A 448 17.05 2.16 8.73
N SER A 449 17.86 3.20 8.83
CA SER A 449 18.87 3.54 7.82
C SER A 449 20.03 2.54 7.81
N PRO A 450 20.78 2.41 6.69
CA PRO A 450 22.02 1.64 6.64
C PRO A 450 23.04 2.05 7.71
N GLY A 451 23.90 1.11 8.13
CA GLY A 451 24.97 1.32 9.10
C GLY A 451 24.57 1.09 10.56
N VAL A 452 23.60 0.20 10.83
CA VAL A 452 23.16 -0.08 12.20
C VAL A 452 24.26 -0.73 13.05
N THR A 453 24.33 -0.38 14.34
CA THR A 453 25.34 -0.95 15.24
C THR A 453 25.11 -2.44 15.49
N THR A 454 23.86 -2.88 15.67
CA THR A 454 23.54 -4.28 15.91
C THR A 454 22.21 -4.66 15.24
N ALA A 455 22.22 -5.78 14.52
CA ALA A 455 21.01 -6.46 14.06
C ALA A 455 20.78 -7.74 14.87
N TYR A 456 19.53 -7.99 15.25
CA TYR A 456 19.12 -9.16 16.02
C TYR A 456 18.43 -10.15 15.10
N ILE A 457 18.85 -11.41 15.16
CA ILE A 457 18.31 -12.49 14.35
C ILE A 457 17.56 -13.46 15.26
N ALA A 458 16.33 -13.79 14.91
CA ALA A 458 15.55 -14.80 15.60
C ALA A 458 14.92 -15.78 14.60
N SER A 459 14.45 -16.93 15.10
CA SER A 459 13.73 -17.88 14.27
C SER A 459 12.36 -17.31 13.86
N GLY A 460 12.04 -17.34 12.58
CA GLY A 460 10.68 -17.07 12.10
C GLY A 460 9.71 -18.22 12.37
N ARG A 461 10.21 -19.41 12.76
CA ARG A 461 9.39 -20.60 13.03
C ARG A 461 9.01 -20.73 14.50
N VAL A 462 9.86 -20.24 15.41
CA VAL A 462 9.72 -20.40 16.86
C VAL A 462 9.87 -19.04 17.55
N PHE A 463 8.79 -18.59 18.19
CA PHE A 463 8.65 -17.22 18.71
C PHE A 463 9.27 -16.91 20.09
N PRO A 464 9.42 -17.84 21.07
CA PRO A 464 9.78 -17.47 22.44
C PRO A 464 11.08 -16.69 22.57
N ASP A 465 12.11 -17.04 21.78
CA ASP A 465 13.42 -16.38 21.84
C ASP A 465 13.35 -14.92 21.35
N ALA A 466 12.48 -14.65 20.36
CA ALA A 466 12.24 -13.31 19.84
C ALA A 466 11.51 -12.41 20.86
N LEU A 467 10.65 -12.98 21.71
CA LEU A 467 9.88 -12.22 22.71
C LEU A 467 10.78 -11.58 23.77
N SER A 468 11.74 -12.33 24.30
CA SER A 468 12.73 -11.81 25.25
C SER A 468 13.79 -10.93 24.58
N GLY A 469 13.99 -11.09 23.27
CA GLY A 469 14.91 -10.30 22.46
C GLY A 469 14.39 -8.91 22.07
N ALA A 470 13.08 -8.78 21.85
CA ALA A 470 12.47 -7.54 21.36
C ALA A 470 12.72 -6.30 22.25
N PRO A 471 12.65 -6.36 23.60
CA PRO A 471 13.01 -5.25 24.47
C PRO A 471 14.48 -4.82 24.32
N VAL A 472 15.38 -5.79 24.16
CA VAL A 472 16.81 -5.52 23.96
C VAL A 472 17.04 -4.85 22.60
N ALA A 473 16.39 -5.34 21.55
CA ALA A 473 16.47 -4.76 20.22
C ALA A 473 15.93 -3.31 20.20
N GLY A 474 14.77 -3.07 20.82
CA GLY A 474 14.20 -1.72 20.97
C GLY A 474 15.08 -0.79 21.79
N MET A 475 15.63 -1.27 22.91
CA MET A 475 16.55 -0.50 23.76
C MET A 475 17.83 -0.09 22.99
N ASN A 476 18.35 -0.99 22.16
CA ASN A 476 19.59 -0.79 21.40
C ASN A 476 19.35 -0.20 20.01
N ARG A 477 18.11 0.19 19.67
CA ARG A 477 17.71 0.72 18.35
C ARG A 477 18.19 -0.18 17.20
N GLY A 478 18.07 -1.49 17.37
CA GLY A 478 18.46 -2.48 16.36
C GLY A 478 17.24 -3.21 15.80
N PRO A 479 17.24 -3.55 14.50
CA PRO A 479 16.15 -4.34 13.91
C PRO A 479 16.16 -5.78 14.43
N VAL A 480 14.97 -6.39 14.50
CA VAL A 480 14.80 -7.84 14.63
C VAL A 480 14.42 -8.41 13.27
N LEU A 481 15.28 -9.25 12.71
CA LEU A 481 15.06 -9.95 11.44
C LEU A 481 14.81 -11.44 11.72
N LEU A 482 13.89 -12.02 10.95
CA LEU A 482 13.50 -13.42 11.12
C LEU A 482 14.18 -14.29 10.06
N VAL A 483 14.76 -15.42 10.46
CA VAL A 483 15.34 -16.42 9.54
C VAL A 483 14.65 -17.77 9.67
N ASP A 484 14.80 -18.63 8.68
CA ASP A 484 14.37 -20.02 8.81
C ASP A 484 15.40 -20.81 9.63
N THR A 485 15.05 -22.01 10.09
CA THR A 485 15.92 -22.82 10.94
C THR A 485 17.25 -23.14 10.27
N ASN A 486 17.25 -23.43 8.97
CA ASN A 486 18.44 -23.87 8.23
C ASN A 486 18.84 -22.95 7.08
N ALA A 487 18.17 -21.82 6.90
CA ALA A 487 18.41 -20.92 5.77
C ALA A 487 18.18 -19.46 6.13
N ILE A 488 18.93 -18.57 5.49
CA ILE A 488 18.67 -17.12 5.45
C ILE A 488 17.80 -16.87 4.20
N PRO A 489 16.52 -16.50 4.34
CA PRO A 489 15.68 -16.16 3.19
C PRO A 489 16.28 -14.99 2.39
N SER A 490 16.04 -14.96 1.07
CA SER A 490 16.60 -13.94 0.18
C SER A 490 16.23 -12.51 0.60
N SER A 491 15.00 -12.28 1.07
CA SER A 491 14.56 -10.97 1.59
C SER A 491 15.40 -10.50 2.79
N ILE A 492 15.84 -11.42 3.64
CA ILE A 492 16.68 -11.14 4.81
C ILE A 492 18.14 -10.93 4.40
N ALA A 493 18.64 -11.71 3.44
CA ALA A 493 19.98 -11.52 2.88
C ALA A 493 20.11 -10.13 2.24
N THR A 494 19.12 -9.70 1.45
CA THR A 494 19.04 -8.36 0.87
C THR A 494 19.02 -7.29 1.95
N GLU A 495 18.17 -7.46 2.98
CA GLU A 495 18.06 -6.47 4.04
C GLU A 495 19.33 -6.38 4.90
N LEU A 496 19.99 -7.49 5.21
CA LEU A 496 21.28 -7.49 5.92
C LEU A 496 22.37 -6.80 5.10
N THR A 497 22.36 -6.98 3.77
CA THR A 497 23.27 -6.28 2.86
C THR A 497 23.04 -4.78 2.87
N ARG A 498 21.77 -4.34 2.84
CA ARG A 498 21.39 -2.92 2.93
C ARG A 498 21.75 -2.31 4.28
N LEU A 499 21.44 -3.01 5.38
CA LEU A 499 21.64 -2.53 6.75
C LEU A 499 23.12 -2.41 7.12
N ARG A 500 24.01 -3.23 6.55
CA ARG A 500 25.45 -3.27 6.86
C ARG A 500 25.73 -3.26 8.38
N PRO A 501 25.16 -4.21 9.16
CA PRO A 501 25.29 -4.19 10.61
C PRO A 501 26.74 -4.37 11.06
N SER A 502 27.18 -3.60 12.07
CA SER A 502 28.51 -3.81 12.65
C SER A 502 28.60 -5.13 13.42
N ARG A 503 27.50 -5.52 14.08
CA ARG A 503 27.38 -6.76 14.85
C ARG A 503 26.04 -7.44 14.59
N ILE A 504 26.04 -8.77 14.59
CA ILE A 504 24.84 -9.58 14.56
C ILE A 504 24.73 -10.41 15.85
N VAL A 505 23.52 -10.45 16.40
CA VAL A 505 23.19 -11.27 17.56
C VAL A 505 22.08 -12.26 17.20
N VAL A 506 22.40 -13.55 17.22
CA VAL A 506 21.43 -14.62 17.05
C VAL A 506 20.81 -14.95 18.39
N MET A 507 19.50 -14.80 18.50
CA MET A 507 18.69 -15.12 19.67
C MET A 507 17.98 -16.45 19.43
N GLY A 508 18.41 -17.47 20.15
CA GLY A 508 17.92 -18.83 20.01
C GLY A 508 19.03 -19.85 19.77
N GLY A 509 18.74 -21.09 20.16
CA GLY A 509 19.69 -22.20 20.08
C GLY A 509 19.87 -22.75 18.66
N PRO A 510 20.85 -23.66 18.47
CA PRO A 510 21.09 -24.33 17.18
C PRO A 510 19.88 -25.09 16.61
N SER A 511 18.92 -25.49 17.44
CA SER A 511 17.71 -26.18 17.00
C SER A 511 16.66 -25.26 16.35
N THR A 512 16.71 -23.95 16.62
CA THR A 512 15.77 -22.96 16.07
C THR A 512 16.41 -22.06 15.03
N VAL A 513 17.73 -21.84 15.12
CA VAL A 513 18.59 -21.20 14.13
C VAL A 513 19.91 -21.98 14.07
N SER A 514 20.13 -22.76 13.03
CA SER A 514 21.26 -23.69 12.91
C SER A 514 22.62 -22.99 12.94
N ASP A 515 23.68 -23.78 13.17
CA ASP A 515 25.05 -23.27 13.11
C ASP A 515 25.51 -22.96 11.67
N SER A 516 24.86 -23.56 10.66
CA SER A 516 25.06 -23.17 9.26
C SER A 516 24.54 -21.76 9.00
N VAL A 517 23.36 -21.39 9.53
CA VAL A 517 22.84 -20.02 9.46
C VAL A 517 23.75 -19.05 10.22
N LEU A 518 24.18 -19.40 11.45
CA LEU A 518 25.14 -18.59 12.22
C LEU A 518 26.44 -18.33 11.44
N THR A 519 26.92 -19.34 10.73
CA THR A 519 28.14 -19.24 9.91
C THR A 519 27.92 -18.36 8.68
N ALA A 520 26.79 -18.52 7.98
CA ALA A 520 26.44 -17.67 6.84
C ALA A 520 26.28 -16.19 7.24
N LEU A 521 25.75 -15.91 8.44
CA LEU A 521 25.60 -14.54 8.95
C LEU A 521 26.94 -13.80 9.12
N ARG A 522 28.07 -14.52 9.23
CA ARG A 522 29.41 -13.90 9.30
C ARG A 522 29.80 -13.17 8.00
N GLY A 523 29.12 -13.44 6.89
CA GLY A 523 29.28 -12.67 5.65
C GLY A 523 28.73 -11.24 5.72
N TYR A 524 27.90 -10.92 6.71
CA TYR A 524 27.17 -9.64 6.79
C TYR A 524 27.63 -8.70 7.91
N ALA A 525 28.46 -9.17 8.85
CA ALA A 525 28.95 -8.38 9.99
C ALA A 525 30.31 -8.87 10.47
N SER A 526 31.09 -7.98 11.09
CA SER A 526 32.41 -8.32 11.64
C SER A 526 32.35 -9.16 12.92
N SER A 527 31.22 -9.12 13.64
CA SER A 527 30.99 -9.90 14.85
C SER A 527 29.62 -10.56 14.82
N VAL A 528 29.59 -11.88 15.00
CA VAL A 528 28.34 -12.65 15.12
C VAL A 528 28.39 -13.45 16.42
N THR A 529 27.42 -13.22 17.29
CA THR A 529 27.31 -13.88 18.61
C THR A 529 25.95 -14.55 18.77
N ARG A 530 25.88 -15.61 19.57
CA ARG A 530 24.62 -16.33 19.87
C ARG A 530 24.28 -16.19 21.34
N TRP A 531 23.04 -15.80 21.63
CA TRP A 531 22.45 -15.80 22.97
C TRP A 531 21.35 -16.86 23.01
N TYR A 532 21.52 -17.88 23.85
CA TYR A 532 20.62 -19.02 23.89
C TYR A 532 20.66 -19.72 25.24
N GLY A 533 19.67 -20.56 25.49
CA GLY A 533 19.60 -21.49 26.62
C GLY A 533 19.08 -22.85 26.16
N ALA A 534 19.03 -23.81 27.09
CA ALA A 534 18.50 -25.15 26.83
C ALA A 534 16.98 -25.14 26.56
N ASP A 535 16.29 -24.11 27.03
CA ASP A 535 14.87 -23.88 26.83
C ASP A 535 14.58 -22.37 26.74
N ARG A 536 13.32 -22.02 26.47
CA ARG A 536 12.86 -20.63 26.36
C ARG A 536 13.09 -19.79 27.61
N PHE A 537 13.11 -20.42 28.79
CA PHE A 537 13.25 -19.72 30.07
C PHE A 537 14.73 -19.33 30.27
N SER A 538 15.63 -20.30 30.14
CA SER A 538 17.07 -20.10 30.16
C SER A 538 17.55 -19.21 28.99
N ALA A 539 16.92 -19.26 27.82
CA ALA A 539 17.19 -18.33 26.74
C ALA A 539 16.84 -16.88 27.14
N SER A 540 15.65 -16.64 27.74
CA SER A 540 15.29 -15.30 28.22
C SER A 540 16.23 -14.79 29.31
N ALA A 541 16.68 -15.67 30.21
CA ALA A 541 17.69 -15.34 31.22
C ALA A 541 19.05 -15.00 30.59
N ALA A 542 19.50 -15.75 29.58
CA ALA A 542 20.77 -15.50 28.90
C ALA A 542 20.76 -14.18 28.12
N ILE A 543 19.64 -13.87 27.44
CA ILE A 543 19.45 -12.59 26.74
C ILE A 543 19.49 -11.43 27.74
N SER A 544 18.84 -11.59 28.89
CA SER A 544 18.86 -10.60 29.96
C SER A 544 20.26 -10.41 30.55
N ALA A 545 20.96 -11.49 30.87
CA ALA A 545 22.31 -11.47 31.41
C ALA A 545 23.32 -10.79 30.47
N ALA A 546 23.16 -10.98 29.16
CA ALA A 546 24.02 -10.36 28.15
C ALA A 546 23.74 -8.86 27.93
N SER A 547 22.60 -8.34 28.39
CA SER A 547 22.09 -7.02 27.98
C SER A 547 21.85 -6.05 29.14
N TYR A 548 21.67 -6.55 30.37
CA TYR A 548 21.31 -5.72 31.53
C TYR A 548 22.26 -5.93 32.70
N SER A 549 22.76 -4.82 33.24
CA SER A 549 23.50 -4.80 34.50
C SER A 549 22.59 -5.02 35.71
N PRO A 550 23.12 -5.51 36.84
CA PRO A 550 22.40 -5.54 38.11
C PRO A 550 21.83 -4.17 38.51
N GLY A 551 20.73 -4.17 39.28
CA GLY A 551 20.07 -2.97 39.80
C GLY A 551 19.06 -2.32 38.85
N VAL A 552 18.38 -3.10 38.00
CA VAL A 552 17.38 -2.55 37.08
C VAL A 552 16.20 -1.92 37.83
N THR A 553 15.61 -0.86 37.27
CA THR A 553 14.42 -0.24 37.88
C THR A 553 13.23 -1.18 37.83
N THR A 554 12.95 -1.75 36.65
CA THR A 554 11.80 -2.63 36.42
C THR A 554 12.21 -3.88 35.67
N ALA A 555 11.77 -5.06 36.14
CA ALA A 555 11.77 -6.31 35.38
C ALA A 555 10.34 -6.69 34.99
N TYR A 556 10.15 -7.15 33.76
CA TYR A 556 8.85 -7.56 33.24
C TYR A 556 8.80 -9.09 33.16
N ILE A 557 7.72 -9.68 33.66
CA ILE A 557 7.50 -11.12 33.68
C ILE A 557 6.30 -11.45 32.80
N ALA A 558 6.44 -12.43 31.92
CA ALA A 558 5.34 -12.95 31.11
C ALA A 558 5.41 -14.47 31.01
N SER A 559 4.32 -15.08 30.54
CA SER A 559 4.29 -16.51 30.30
C SER A 559 5.26 -16.91 29.18
N GLY A 560 6.03 -17.99 29.37
CA GLY A 560 6.77 -18.65 28.29
C GLY A 560 5.93 -19.67 27.51
N ARG A 561 4.67 -19.88 27.90
CA ARG A 561 3.75 -20.84 27.28
C ARG A 561 2.87 -20.20 26.20
N VAL A 562 2.53 -18.93 26.36
CA VAL A 562 1.76 -18.11 25.42
C VAL A 562 2.48 -16.78 25.17
N PHE A 563 2.25 -16.16 24.00
CA PHE A 563 3.01 -14.99 23.57
C PHE A 563 2.29 -13.62 23.61
N PRO A 564 0.95 -13.48 23.56
CA PRO A 564 0.31 -12.17 23.40
C PRO A 564 0.69 -11.13 24.47
N ASP A 565 0.80 -11.56 25.72
CA ASP A 565 1.14 -10.69 26.84
C ASP A 565 2.58 -10.17 26.75
N ALA A 566 3.53 -11.05 26.42
CA ALA A 566 4.92 -10.68 26.21
C ALA A 566 5.09 -9.78 24.97
N LEU A 567 4.37 -10.07 23.89
CA LEU A 567 4.45 -9.32 22.63
C LEU A 567 3.94 -7.87 22.81
N SER A 568 2.79 -7.70 23.46
CA SER A 568 2.21 -6.38 23.73
C SER A 568 3.00 -5.58 24.78
N GLY A 569 3.66 -6.26 25.70
CA GLY A 569 4.48 -5.65 26.76
C GLY A 569 5.93 -5.34 26.37
N ALA A 570 6.48 -5.95 25.32
CA ALA A 570 7.87 -5.74 24.91
C ALA A 570 8.23 -4.28 24.60
N PRO A 571 7.38 -3.46 23.93
CA PRO A 571 7.69 -2.04 23.68
C PRO A 571 7.89 -1.22 24.95
N VAL A 572 7.01 -1.38 25.96
CA VAL A 572 7.16 -0.65 27.23
C VAL A 572 8.37 -1.13 28.01
N ALA A 573 8.71 -2.42 27.94
CA ALA A 573 9.92 -2.96 28.54
C ALA A 573 11.19 -2.37 27.90
N GLY A 574 11.24 -2.29 26.56
CA GLY A 574 12.34 -1.64 25.83
C GLY A 574 12.47 -0.16 26.17
N MET A 575 11.36 0.59 26.20
CA MET A 575 11.33 2.02 26.55
C MET A 575 11.84 2.27 27.99
N ASN A 576 11.44 1.41 28.92
CA ASN A 576 11.85 1.48 30.32
C ASN A 576 13.21 0.81 30.62
N ARG A 577 13.92 0.34 29.57
CA ARG A 577 15.21 -0.35 29.68
C ARG A 577 15.17 -1.53 30.68
N GLY A 578 14.04 -2.25 30.71
CA GLY A 578 13.83 -3.41 31.57
C GLY A 578 13.83 -4.72 30.78
N PRO A 579 14.35 -5.83 31.35
CA PRO A 579 14.28 -7.13 30.70
C PRO A 579 12.86 -7.68 30.71
N VAL A 580 12.53 -8.48 29.69
CA VAL A 580 11.39 -9.41 29.72
C VAL A 580 11.90 -10.81 30.00
N LEU A 581 11.49 -11.37 31.13
CA LEU A 581 11.81 -12.73 31.54
C LEU A 581 10.57 -13.62 31.45
N LEU A 582 10.76 -14.84 30.95
CA LEU A 582 9.66 -15.78 30.73
C LEU A 582 9.57 -16.77 31.89
N VAL A 583 8.37 -16.97 32.44
CA VAL A 583 8.09 -17.98 33.50
C VAL A 583 7.11 -19.04 33.02
N ASP A 584 7.03 -20.16 33.73
CA ASP A 584 5.96 -21.11 33.50
C ASP A 584 4.67 -20.66 34.20
N THR A 585 3.51 -21.21 33.83
CA THR A 585 2.22 -20.78 34.38
C THR A 585 2.17 -20.88 35.90
N ASN A 586 2.75 -21.94 36.45
CA ASN A 586 2.68 -22.26 37.89
C ASN A 586 4.05 -22.33 38.57
N ALA A 587 5.13 -21.91 37.91
CA ALA A 587 6.46 -21.99 38.47
C ALA A 587 7.41 -20.90 37.93
N ILE A 588 8.30 -20.43 38.79
CA ILE A 588 9.47 -19.64 38.40
C ILE A 588 10.61 -20.63 38.12
N PRO A 589 11.05 -20.81 36.86
CA PRO A 589 12.18 -21.69 36.56
C PRO A 589 13.46 -21.21 37.26
N SER A 590 14.35 -22.14 37.62
CA SER A 590 15.58 -21.83 38.37
C SER A 590 16.50 -20.84 37.66
N SER A 591 16.54 -20.86 36.32
CA SER A 591 17.26 -19.89 35.50
C SER A 591 16.72 -18.47 35.68
N ILE A 592 15.40 -18.31 35.80
CA ILE A 592 14.73 -17.02 36.01
C ILE A 592 14.93 -16.54 37.45
N ALA A 593 14.81 -17.42 38.43
CA ALA A 593 15.08 -17.10 39.82
C ALA A 593 16.53 -16.58 40.01
N THR A 594 17.50 -17.25 39.38
CA THR A 594 18.91 -16.84 39.38
C THR A 594 19.08 -15.46 38.75
N GLU A 595 18.45 -15.24 37.60
CA GLU A 595 18.55 -13.97 36.88
C GLU A 595 17.87 -12.81 37.63
N LEU A 596 16.69 -13.03 38.23
CA LEU A 596 16.03 -12.03 39.06
C LEU A 596 16.87 -11.67 40.30
N THR A 597 17.52 -12.65 40.90
CA THR A 597 18.46 -12.43 42.01
C THR A 597 19.65 -11.57 41.58
N ARG A 598 20.21 -11.81 40.39
CA ARG A 598 21.30 -11.00 39.81
C ARG A 598 20.83 -9.58 39.49
N LEU A 599 19.65 -9.44 38.88
CA LEU A 599 19.10 -8.16 38.43
C LEU A 599 18.67 -7.25 39.58
N ARG A 600 18.23 -7.79 40.72
CA ARG A 600 17.74 -7.04 41.89
C ARG A 600 16.78 -5.90 41.51
N PRO A 601 15.67 -6.19 40.80
CA PRO A 601 14.76 -5.16 40.32
C PRO A 601 14.14 -4.34 41.46
N SER A 602 13.91 -3.04 41.25
CA SER A 602 13.16 -2.21 42.20
C SER A 602 11.65 -2.43 42.10
N ARG A 603 11.20 -2.92 40.94
CA ARG A 603 9.81 -3.23 40.64
C ARG A 603 9.74 -4.44 39.70
N ILE A 604 8.78 -5.32 39.94
CA ILE A 604 8.42 -6.39 39.00
C ILE A 604 7.01 -6.10 38.46
N VAL A 605 6.84 -6.22 37.14
CA VAL A 605 5.55 -6.09 36.46
C VAL A 605 5.23 -7.42 35.80
N VAL A 606 4.13 -8.06 36.22
CA VAL A 606 3.62 -9.28 35.58
C VAL A 606 2.65 -8.89 34.47
N MET A 607 2.88 -9.42 33.28
CA MET A 607 2.10 -9.20 32.07
C MET A 607 1.35 -10.49 31.75
N GLY A 608 0.02 -10.45 31.87
CA GLY A 608 -0.86 -11.60 31.74
C GLY A 608 -1.69 -11.84 32.98
N GLY A 609 -2.83 -12.52 32.81
CA GLY A 609 -3.73 -12.89 33.89
C GLY A 609 -3.31 -14.17 34.63
N PRO A 610 -4.05 -14.55 35.69
CA PRO A 610 -3.74 -15.72 36.53
C PRO A 610 -3.75 -17.06 35.77
N SER A 611 -4.38 -17.12 34.58
CA SER A 611 -4.37 -18.31 33.73
C SER A 611 -3.06 -18.51 32.96
N THR A 612 -2.26 -17.46 32.77
CA THR A 612 -0.99 -17.52 32.02
C THR A 612 0.22 -17.36 32.94
N VAL A 613 0.06 -16.61 34.04
CA VAL A 613 0.98 -16.50 35.18
C VAL A 613 0.15 -16.49 36.46
N SER A 614 0.14 -17.62 37.18
CA SER A 614 -0.68 -17.81 38.38
C SER A 614 -0.37 -16.85 39.53
N ASP A 615 -1.34 -16.65 40.42
CA ASP A 615 -1.18 -15.83 41.63
C ASP A 615 -0.08 -16.37 42.55
N SER A 616 0.18 -17.69 42.54
CA SER A 616 1.29 -18.27 43.31
C SER A 616 2.64 -17.81 42.77
N VAL A 617 2.81 -17.72 41.44
CA VAL A 617 4.01 -17.15 40.81
C VAL A 617 4.11 -15.66 41.09
N LEU A 618 3.02 -14.90 40.97
CA LEU A 618 2.98 -13.47 41.30
C LEU A 618 3.46 -13.21 42.74
N ASN A 619 2.91 -13.95 43.71
CA ASN A 619 3.28 -13.83 45.11
C ASN A 619 4.73 -14.27 45.35
N ALA A 620 5.21 -15.32 44.67
CA ALA A 620 6.60 -15.76 44.80
C ALA A 620 7.61 -14.76 44.21
N LEU A 621 7.21 -13.88 43.28
CA LEU A 621 8.11 -12.88 42.69
C LEU A 621 8.47 -11.75 43.65
N THR A 622 7.67 -11.49 44.70
CA THR A 622 7.90 -10.38 45.64
C THR A 622 9.22 -10.52 46.41
N GLN A 623 9.75 -11.73 46.53
CA GLN A 623 11.05 -11.96 47.19
C GLN A 623 12.25 -11.41 46.39
N TYR A 624 12.07 -11.09 45.10
CA TYR A 624 13.14 -10.62 44.23
C TYR A 624 13.16 -9.10 44.06
N THR A 625 12.18 -8.37 44.59
CA THR A 625 12.22 -6.90 44.63
C THR A 625 13.06 -6.43 45.82
N ARG A 626 13.91 -5.43 45.60
CA ARG A 626 14.80 -4.87 46.62
C ARG A 626 14.15 -3.81 47.51
#